data_AF-A0A930V8Q7-F1
#
_entry.id   AF-A0A930V8Q7-F1
#
_cell.length_a   1.000
_cell.length_b   1.000
_cell.length_c   1.000
_cell.angle_alpha   90.00
_cell.angle_beta   90.00
_cell.angle_gamma   90.00
#
_symmetry.space_group_name_H-M   'P 1'
#
loop_
_entity.id
_entity.type
_entity.pdbx_description
1 polymer ?
#
loop_
_entity_poly.entity_id
_entity_poly.type
_entity_poly.pdbx_seq_one_letter_code
_entity_poly.pdbx_strand_id
1 'polypeptide(L)'
;MTERSRDGRLIVRMFPDHAGTVLWSGGAVDLDDARLSPGLQDDLRAWDAFHRSRLDPDVPSHAPEDEHEFAVTGGALARRVADELGRGVEVHLIVEGRRVVRSAEPPTNPRAAKALHVRAERQAEEARAVTERLGGGRWYAYSPASGKRFTPDRPAAGGTSDSVRPEGS
;
A
#
# COMPACT_ATOMS: atom_id res chain seq x y z
N MET A 1 1.36 9.49 3.01
CA MET A 1 1.19 10.54 1.99
C MET A 1 0.66 9.88 0.73
N THR A 2 -0.34 10.47 0.08
CA THR A 2 -0.86 9.91 -1.17
C THR A 2 0.18 9.99 -2.27
N GLU A 3 0.33 8.89 -3.00
CA GLU A 3 1.31 8.82 -4.08
C GLU A 3 0.68 9.19 -5.41
N ARG A 4 1.51 9.78 -6.26
CA ARG A 4 1.17 10.06 -7.65
C ARG A 4 2.22 9.47 -8.57
N SER A 5 1.77 9.04 -9.74
CA SER A 5 2.66 8.61 -10.83
C SER A 5 3.41 9.82 -11.42
N ARG A 6 4.38 9.54 -12.29
CA ARG A 6 5.15 10.61 -12.96
C ARG A 6 4.29 11.54 -13.80
N ASP A 7 3.19 11.05 -14.36
CA ASP A 7 2.20 11.82 -15.12
C ASP A 7 1.09 12.42 -14.24
N GLY A 8 1.24 12.38 -12.91
CA GLY A 8 0.37 13.07 -11.96
C GLY A 8 -0.92 12.31 -11.60
N ARG A 9 -1.12 11.10 -12.10
CA ARG A 9 -2.27 10.26 -11.74
C ARG A 9 -2.17 9.82 -10.29
N LEU A 10 -3.33 9.68 -9.65
CA LEU A 10 -3.40 9.12 -8.30
C LEU A 10 -2.97 7.64 -8.35
N ILE A 11 -2.13 7.20 -7.42
CA ILE A 11 -1.79 5.79 -7.27
C ILE A 11 -2.65 5.17 -6.17
N VAL A 12 -3.39 4.12 -6.55
CA VAL A 12 -4.10 3.24 -5.62
C VAL A 12 -3.39 1.89 -5.65
N ARG A 13 -2.90 1.42 -4.51
CA ARG A 13 -2.38 0.06 -4.39
C ARG A 13 -3.49 -0.89 -4.00
N MET A 14 -3.41 -2.10 -4.55
CA MET A 14 -4.34 -3.18 -4.27
C MET A 14 -3.56 -4.43 -3.88
N PHE A 15 -3.74 -4.89 -2.65
CA PHE A 15 -3.15 -6.12 -2.11
C PHE A 15 -3.88 -6.50 -0.82
N PRO A 16 -4.02 -7.79 -0.51
CA PRO A 16 -4.52 -8.21 0.79
C PRO A 16 -3.54 -7.85 1.88
N ASP A 17 -4.04 -7.40 3.01
CA ASP A 17 -3.24 -7.10 4.19
C ASP A 17 -4.07 -7.35 5.48
N HIS A 18 -3.42 -7.22 6.63
CA HIS A 18 -4.03 -7.30 7.94
C HIS A 18 -4.88 -6.07 8.30
N ALA A 19 -4.95 -5.05 7.44
CA ALA A 19 -5.65 -3.79 7.71
C ALA A 19 -7.19 -3.83 7.50
N GLY A 20 -7.78 -5.00 7.22
CA GLY A 20 -9.23 -5.12 7.00
C GLY A 20 -9.73 -4.56 5.66
N THR A 21 -8.81 -4.18 4.77
CA THR A 21 -9.09 -3.69 3.42
C THR A 21 -7.95 -4.09 2.49
N VAL A 22 -8.26 -4.15 1.19
CA VAL A 22 -7.29 -4.43 0.14
C VAL A 22 -6.85 -3.18 -0.63
N LEU A 23 -7.44 -2.01 -0.34
CA LEU A 23 -7.17 -0.77 -1.07
C LEU A 23 -6.36 0.22 -0.24
N TRP A 24 -5.36 0.81 -0.89
CA TRP A 24 -4.41 1.70 -0.25
C TRP A 24 -4.16 2.94 -1.11
N SER A 25 -4.36 4.12 -0.52
CA SER A 25 -4.08 5.41 -1.14
C SER A 25 -3.54 6.35 -0.07
N GLY A 26 -2.21 6.42 0.02
CA GLY A 26 -1.47 7.11 1.09
C GLY A 26 -1.73 6.58 2.52
N GLY A 27 -2.44 5.46 2.63
CA GLY A 27 -2.88 4.75 3.83
C GLY A 27 -4.04 3.80 3.46
N ALA A 28 -4.45 2.92 4.38
CA ALA A 28 -5.57 2.02 4.18
C ALA A 28 -6.86 2.79 3.84
N VAL A 29 -7.64 2.29 2.89
CA VAL A 29 -8.91 2.88 2.44
C VAL A 29 -10.03 1.92 2.78
N ASP A 30 -10.97 2.34 3.61
CA ASP A 30 -12.20 1.57 3.85
C ASP A 30 -12.99 1.45 2.52
N LEU A 31 -13.50 0.25 2.22
CA LEU A 31 -14.24 0.00 0.98
C LEU A 31 -15.53 0.82 0.92
N ASP A 32 -16.17 1.08 2.06
CA ASP A 32 -17.38 1.88 2.14
C ASP A 32 -17.06 3.36 1.85
N ASP A 33 -15.91 3.84 2.33
CA ASP A 33 -15.39 5.19 2.05
C ASP A 33 -14.90 5.35 0.61
N ALA A 34 -14.47 4.26 -0.03
CA ALA A 34 -14.02 4.28 -1.43
C ALA A 34 -15.18 4.55 -2.40
N ARG A 35 -16.44 4.34 -1.96
CA ARG A 35 -17.67 4.55 -2.74
C ARG A 35 -17.69 3.79 -4.08
N LEU A 36 -16.96 2.67 -4.15
CA LEU A 36 -17.03 1.73 -5.26
C LEU A 36 -18.43 1.14 -5.38
N SER A 37 -18.77 0.53 -6.52
CA SER A 37 -20.04 -0.18 -6.65
C SER A 37 -20.15 -1.29 -5.60
N PRO A 38 -21.36 -1.55 -5.05
CA PRO A 38 -21.53 -2.57 -4.00
C PRO A 38 -20.99 -3.94 -4.42
N GLY A 39 -21.29 -4.39 -5.63
CA GLY A 39 -20.78 -5.67 -6.13
C GLY A 39 -19.25 -5.73 -6.21
N LEU A 40 -18.58 -4.63 -6.60
CA LEU A 40 -17.11 -4.61 -6.58
C LEU A 40 -16.57 -4.61 -5.14
N GLN A 41 -17.24 -3.96 -4.19
CA GLN A 41 -16.84 -4.03 -2.77
C GLN A 41 -16.97 -5.45 -2.24
N ASP A 42 -18.08 -6.13 -2.52
CA ASP A 42 -18.31 -7.51 -2.10
C ASP A 42 -17.25 -8.45 -2.68
N ASP A 43 -16.93 -8.31 -3.96
CA ASP A 43 -15.91 -9.13 -4.61
C ASP A 43 -14.49 -8.87 -4.04
N LEU A 44 -14.17 -7.61 -3.70
CA LEU A 44 -12.91 -7.27 -3.03
C LEU A 44 -12.84 -7.87 -1.61
N ARG A 45 -13.96 -7.84 -0.86
CA ARG A 45 -14.06 -8.47 0.47
C ARG A 45 -13.92 -10.00 0.37
N ALA A 46 -14.53 -10.62 -0.64
CA ALA A 46 -14.41 -12.05 -0.87
C ALA A 46 -12.97 -12.46 -1.23
N TRP A 47 -12.31 -11.68 -2.09
CA TRP A 47 -10.91 -11.91 -2.45
C TRP A 47 -9.97 -11.80 -1.25
N ASP A 48 -10.19 -10.81 -0.37
CA ASP A 48 -9.45 -10.65 0.89
C ASP A 48 -9.70 -11.79 1.88
N ALA A 49 -10.96 -12.21 2.03
CA ALA A 49 -11.33 -13.33 2.89
C ALA A 49 -10.69 -14.65 2.43
N PHE A 50 -10.68 -14.89 1.12
CA PHE A 50 -9.99 -16.04 0.53
C PHE A 50 -8.48 -16.00 0.78
N HIS A 51 -7.84 -14.83 0.70
CA HIS A 51 -6.44 -14.70 1.10
C HIS A 51 -6.24 -15.08 2.58
N ARG A 52 -7.12 -14.65 3.49
CA ARG A 52 -7.02 -14.98 4.91
C ARG A 52 -7.23 -16.46 5.19
N SER A 53 -8.18 -17.12 4.53
CA SER A 53 -8.41 -18.56 4.75
C SER A 53 -7.18 -19.38 4.38
N ARG A 54 -6.40 -18.96 3.37
CA ARG A 54 -5.13 -19.60 3.00
C ARG A 54 -4.03 -19.50 4.06
N LEU A 55 -4.13 -18.55 4.98
CA LEU A 55 -3.20 -18.36 6.09
C LEU A 55 -3.66 -19.01 7.38
N ASP A 56 -4.90 -19.53 7.42
CA ASP A 56 -5.49 -20.13 8.60
C ASP A 56 -4.96 -21.57 8.79
N PRO A 57 -4.23 -21.86 9.88
CA PRO A 57 -3.69 -23.20 10.12
C PRO A 57 -4.76 -24.25 10.39
N ASP A 58 -5.97 -23.83 10.77
CA ASP A 58 -7.09 -24.74 11.06
C ASP A 58 -7.90 -25.10 9.80
N VAL A 59 -7.62 -24.44 8.67
CA VAL A 59 -8.23 -24.74 7.37
C VAL A 59 -7.32 -25.69 6.58
N PRO A 60 -7.87 -26.71 5.88
CA PRO A 60 -7.06 -27.59 5.03
C PRO A 60 -6.20 -26.79 4.05
N SER A 61 -4.97 -27.26 3.84
CA SER A 61 -4.07 -26.62 2.88
C SER A 61 -4.72 -26.52 1.50
N HIS A 62 -4.66 -25.30 0.96
CA HIS A 62 -5.18 -24.96 -0.34
C HIS A 62 -4.39 -25.64 -1.47
N ALA A 63 -5.06 -25.87 -2.60
CA ALA A 63 -4.42 -26.49 -3.75
C ALA A 63 -3.45 -25.49 -4.43
N PRO A 64 -2.37 -25.94 -5.08
CA PRO A 64 -1.49 -25.03 -5.83
C PRO A 64 -2.22 -24.18 -6.87
N GLU A 65 -3.29 -24.71 -7.47
CA GLU A 65 -4.16 -24.01 -8.42
C GLU A 65 -4.82 -22.76 -7.80
N ASP A 66 -5.02 -22.74 -6.47
CA ASP A 66 -5.61 -21.63 -5.73
C ASP A 66 -4.72 -20.38 -5.78
N GLU A 67 -3.39 -20.52 -5.91
CA GLU A 67 -2.49 -19.37 -6.07
C GLU A 67 -2.69 -18.69 -7.42
N HIS A 68 -2.80 -19.47 -8.48
CA HIS A 68 -3.04 -18.96 -9.82
C HIS A 68 -4.41 -18.29 -9.92
N GLU A 69 -5.45 -18.94 -9.40
CA GLU A 69 -6.82 -18.40 -9.39
C GLU A 69 -6.89 -17.09 -8.58
N PHE A 70 -6.17 -17.03 -7.45
CA PHE A 70 -6.07 -15.83 -6.64
C PHE A 70 -5.46 -14.65 -7.40
N ALA A 71 -4.36 -14.88 -8.13
CA ALA A 71 -3.69 -13.86 -8.94
C ALA A 71 -4.55 -13.41 -10.12
N VAL A 72 -5.23 -14.34 -10.79
CA VAL A 72 -6.17 -14.05 -11.90
C VAL A 72 -7.34 -13.20 -11.41
N THR A 73 -7.96 -13.59 -10.29
CA THR A 73 -9.08 -12.88 -9.67
C THR A 73 -8.66 -11.47 -9.25
N GLY A 74 -7.50 -11.33 -8.59
CA GLY A 74 -6.95 -10.03 -8.23
C GLY A 74 -6.71 -9.14 -9.45
N GLY A 75 -6.24 -9.72 -10.56
CA GLY A 75 -6.08 -9.03 -11.84
C GLY A 75 -7.39 -8.49 -12.43
N ALA A 76 -8.46 -9.30 -12.39
CA ALA A 76 -9.78 -8.90 -12.87
C ALA A 76 -10.39 -7.79 -11.99
N LEU A 77 -10.25 -7.90 -10.67
CA LEU A 77 -10.70 -6.89 -9.72
C LEU A 77 -9.95 -5.57 -9.88
N ALA A 78 -8.62 -5.61 -10.01
CA ALA A 78 -7.81 -4.42 -10.26
C ALA A 78 -8.24 -3.67 -11.54
N ARG A 79 -8.68 -4.40 -12.58
CA ARG A 79 -9.24 -3.79 -13.79
C ARG A 79 -10.58 -3.10 -13.53
N ARG A 80 -11.50 -3.76 -12.82
CA ARG A 80 -12.79 -3.16 -12.44
C ARG A 80 -12.61 -1.92 -11.58
N VAL A 81 -11.68 -1.95 -10.62
CA VAL A 81 -11.31 -0.76 -9.82
C VAL A 81 -10.78 0.34 -10.75
N ALA A 82 -9.87 0.03 -11.68
CA ALA A 82 -9.35 1.02 -12.61
C ALA A 82 -10.45 1.64 -13.50
N ASP A 83 -11.44 0.86 -13.92
CA ASP A 83 -12.56 1.35 -14.74
C ASP A 83 -13.52 2.23 -13.95
N GLU A 84 -13.83 1.86 -12.70
CA GLU A 84 -14.65 2.71 -11.82
C GLU A 84 -13.99 4.05 -11.51
N LEU A 85 -12.67 4.06 -11.33
CA LEU A 85 -11.89 5.26 -11.01
C LEU A 85 -11.47 6.08 -12.24
N GLY A 86 -11.42 5.44 -13.42
CA GLY A 86 -11.13 6.05 -14.70
C GLY A 86 -9.67 6.51 -14.88
N ARG A 87 -9.42 7.22 -15.98
CA ARG A 87 -8.09 7.67 -16.41
C ARG A 87 -7.31 8.53 -15.40
N GLY A 88 -7.94 9.08 -14.36
CA GLY A 88 -7.23 9.87 -13.35
C GLY A 88 -6.35 9.04 -12.41
N VAL A 89 -6.45 7.71 -12.46
CA VAL A 89 -5.91 6.80 -11.45
C VAL A 89 -5.10 5.65 -12.07
N GLU A 90 -4.04 5.25 -11.40
CA GLU A 90 -3.34 3.98 -11.62
C GLU A 90 -3.62 3.02 -10.46
N VAL A 91 -4.00 1.79 -10.78
CA VAL A 91 -4.15 0.71 -9.80
C VAL A 91 -2.91 -0.17 -9.84
N HIS A 92 -2.21 -0.28 -8.72
CA HIS A 92 -1.00 -1.10 -8.57
C HIS A 92 -1.39 -2.36 -7.79
N LEU A 93 -1.62 -3.47 -8.50
CA LEU A 93 -1.86 -4.77 -7.90
C LEU A 93 -0.53 -5.39 -7.44
N ILE A 94 -0.48 -5.88 -6.20
CA ILE A 94 0.71 -6.51 -5.60
C ILE A 94 0.30 -7.88 -5.08
N VAL A 95 0.63 -8.93 -5.84
CA VAL A 95 0.33 -10.34 -5.48
C VAL A 95 1.58 -11.19 -5.72
N GLU A 96 2.03 -11.27 -6.97
CA GLU A 96 3.27 -11.94 -7.40
C GLU A 96 4.28 -10.92 -7.96
N GLY A 97 4.42 -9.80 -7.24
CA GLY A 97 5.07 -8.60 -7.75
C GLY A 97 4.07 -7.55 -8.23
N ARG A 98 4.59 -6.45 -8.77
CA ARG A 98 3.78 -5.26 -9.07
C ARG A 98 3.25 -5.27 -10.50
N ARG A 99 1.93 -5.32 -10.66
CA ARG A 99 1.22 -5.10 -11.92
C ARG A 99 0.49 -3.77 -11.89
N VAL A 100 0.77 -2.90 -12.86
CA VAL A 100 0.08 -1.60 -13.02
C VAL A 100 -1.08 -1.75 -13.99
N VAL A 101 -2.26 -1.33 -13.56
CA VAL A 101 -3.51 -1.33 -14.34
C VAL A 101 -4.02 0.10 -14.44
N ARG A 102 -4.44 0.48 -15.65
CA ARG A 102 -4.95 1.82 -15.96
C ARG A 102 -6.18 1.67 -16.83
N SER A 103 -7.15 2.57 -16.66
CA SER A 103 -8.22 2.77 -17.64
C SER A 103 -7.88 3.96 -18.54
N ALA A 104 -8.24 3.85 -19.82
CA ALA A 104 -8.14 4.98 -20.76
C ALA A 104 -9.38 5.89 -20.70
N GLU A 105 -10.48 5.35 -20.18
CA GLU A 105 -11.81 5.95 -20.24
C GLU A 105 -12.09 6.89 -19.05
N PRO A 106 -13.11 7.77 -19.14
CA PRO A 106 -13.70 8.42 -17.97
C PRO A 106 -14.15 7.40 -16.90
N PRO A 107 -14.22 7.80 -15.62
CA PRO A 107 -14.68 6.90 -14.55
C PRO A 107 -16.12 6.42 -14.81
N THR A 108 -16.33 5.10 -14.76
CA THR A 108 -17.68 4.54 -14.79
C THR A 108 -18.43 4.79 -13.47
N ASN A 109 -17.70 5.06 -12.39
CA ASN A 109 -18.23 5.51 -11.10
C ASN A 109 -17.59 6.84 -10.67
N PRO A 110 -18.12 7.99 -11.14
CA PRO A 110 -17.58 9.31 -10.81
C PRO A 110 -17.57 9.62 -9.30
N ARG A 111 -18.46 8.99 -8.52
CA ARG A 111 -18.51 9.18 -7.06
C ARG A 111 -17.31 8.55 -6.38
N ALA A 112 -16.91 7.34 -6.79
CA ALA A 112 -15.71 6.68 -6.30
C ALA A 112 -14.45 7.47 -6.65
N ALA A 113 -14.32 7.87 -7.92
CA ALA A 113 -13.19 8.69 -8.38
C ALA A 113 -13.07 9.97 -7.55
N LYS A 114 -14.18 10.70 -7.36
CA LYS A 114 -14.21 11.92 -6.55
C LYS A 114 -13.81 11.65 -5.10
N ALA A 115 -14.34 10.59 -4.47
CA ALA A 115 -14.04 10.26 -3.07
C ALA A 115 -12.54 10.06 -2.84
N LEU A 116 -11.86 9.33 -3.72
CA LEU A 116 -10.42 9.10 -3.61
C LEU A 116 -9.59 10.35 -3.89
N HIS A 117 -9.99 11.19 -4.84
CA HIS A 117 -9.30 12.47 -5.08
C HIS A 117 -9.43 13.42 -3.90
N VAL A 118 -10.62 13.57 -3.31
CA VAL A 118 -10.83 14.39 -2.11
C VAL A 118 -10.02 13.86 -0.92
N ARG A 119 -9.98 12.53 -0.74
CA ARG A 119 -9.10 11.92 0.27
C ARG A 119 -7.64 12.26 0.02
N ALA A 120 -7.18 12.19 -1.22
CA ALA A 120 -5.80 12.47 -1.59
C ALA A 120 -5.42 13.94 -1.34
N GLU A 121 -6.32 14.86 -1.65
CA GLU A 121 -6.16 16.30 -1.38
C GLU A 121 -6.05 16.57 0.12
N ARG A 122 -6.96 16.01 0.92
CA ARG A 122 -6.92 16.12 2.39
C ARG A 122 -5.61 15.60 2.97
N GLN A 123 -5.14 14.43 2.53
CA GLN A 123 -3.87 13.87 2.99
C GLN A 123 -2.67 14.73 2.58
N ALA A 124 -2.72 15.39 1.43
CA ALA A 124 -1.67 16.30 0.99
C ALA A 124 -1.65 17.58 1.85
N GLU A 125 -2.81 18.12 2.20
CA GLU A 125 -2.95 19.25 3.12
C GLU A 125 -2.43 18.91 4.52
N GLU A 126 -2.84 17.77 5.07
CA GLU A 126 -2.36 17.28 6.37
C GLU A 126 -0.83 17.12 6.38
N ALA A 127 -0.25 16.52 5.33
CA ALA A 127 1.19 16.35 5.23
C ALA A 127 1.95 17.69 5.14
N ARG A 128 1.38 18.68 4.44
CA ARG A 128 1.94 20.04 4.38
C ARG A 128 1.89 20.71 5.76
N ALA A 129 0.74 20.64 6.45
CA ALA A 129 0.58 21.21 7.78
C ALA A 129 1.54 20.58 8.82
N VAL A 130 1.75 19.26 8.75
CA VAL A 130 2.75 18.57 9.58
C VAL A 130 4.17 19.07 9.27
N THR A 131 4.51 19.20 7.99
CA THR A 131 5.83 19.70 7.56
C THR A 131 6.07 21.14 8.03
N GLU A 132 5.07 22.01 7.90
CA GLU A 132 5.10 23.40 8.36
C GLU A 132 5.24 23.49 9.89
N ARG A 133 4.44 22.72 10.63
CA ARG A 133 4.52 22.68 12.10
C ARG A 133 5.88 22.21 12.61
N LEU A 134 6.53 21.30 11.89
CA LEU A 134 7.85 20.78 12.24
C LEU A 134 9.00 21.69 11.79
N GLY A 135 8.71 22.82 11.12
CA GLY A 135 9.67 23.87 10.83
C GLY A 135 10.85 23.43 9.95
N GLY A 136 10.69 22.37 9.15
CA GLY A 136 11.79 21.80 8.35
C GLY A 136 12.92 21.15 9.18
N GLY A 137 12.65 20.78 10.43
CA GLY A 137 13.61 20.07 11.27
C GLY A 137 14.03 18.72 10.66
N ARG A 138 15.32 18.38 10.75
CA ARG A 138 15.85 17.09 10.29
C ARG A 138 15.28 15.95 11.14
N TRP A 139 14.70 14.96 10.47
CA TRP A 139 14.26 13.73 11.12
C TRP A 139 15.47 12.89 11.55
N TYR A 140 15.34 12.22 12.69
CA TYR A 140 16.28 11.20 13.13
C TYR A 140 15.51 9.99 13.66
N ALA A 141 15.99 8.78 13.39
CA ALA A 141 15.50 7.58 14.07
C ALA A 141 16.14 7.49 15.46
N TYR A 142 15.39 7.05 16.46
CA TYR A 142 15.86 6.89 17.84
C TYR A 142 15.69 5.43 18.27
N SER A 143 16.73 4.84 18.86
CA SER A 143 16.68 3.51 19.47
C SER A 143 16.58 3.65 21.01
N PRO A 144 15.42 3.33 21.62
CA PRO A 144 15.26 3.44 23.08
C PRO A 144 16.19 2.50 23.85
N ALA A 145 16.44 1.30 23.29
CA ALA A 145 17.27 0.28 23.92
C ALA A 145 18.76 0.66 24.01
N SER A 146 19.24 1.53 23.13
CA SER A 146 20.67 1.92 23.07
C SER A 146 20.93 3.41 23.23
N GLY A 147 19.87 4.24 23.28
CA GLY A 147 19.95 5.70 23.30
C GLY A 147 20.46 6.32 21.99
N LYS A 148 20.76 5.52 20.96
CA LYS A 148 21.37 5.99 19.71
C LYS A 148 20.35 6.74 18.83
N ARG A 149 20.83 7.81 18.18
CA ARG A 149 20.10 8.55 17.15
C ARG A 149 20.77 8.35 15.79
N PHE A 150 19.97 8.14 14.76
CA PHE A 150 20.41 7.94 13.38
C PHE A 150 19.80 9.02 12.50
N THR A 151 20.65 9.82 11.86
CA THR A 151 20.22 10.87 10.92
C THR A 151 20.40 10.38 9.48
N PRO A 152 19.42 10.61 8.58
CA PRO A 152 19.46 10.14 7.18
C PRO A 152 20.70 10.58 6.37
N ASP A 153 21.33 11.70 6.74
CA ASP A 153 22.45 12.29 6.00
C ASP A 153 23.83 11.73 6.36
N ARG A 154 23.93 10.71 7.23
CA ARG A 154 25.22 10.09 7.56
C ARG A 154 25.35 8.74 6.85
N PRO A 155 26.23 8.59 5.84
CA PRO A 155 26.57 7.25 5.37
C PRO A 155 27.09 6.47 6.56
N ALA A 156 26.58 5.24 6.74
CA ALA A 156 27.00 4.36 7.81
C ALA A 156 28.53 4.28 7.78
N ALA A 157 29.20 4.88 8.77
CA ALA A 157 30.62 4.70 8.95
C ALA A 157 30.81 3.19 9.14
N GLY A 158 31.56 2.60 8.20
CA GLY A 158 31.76 1.17 8.09
C GLY A 158 32.09 0.56 9.44
N GLY A 159 31.36 -0.51 9.79
CA GLY A 159 31.77 -1.38 10.87
C GLY A 159 33.07 -2.05 10.45
N THR A 160 34.20 -1.50 10.90
CA THR A 160 35.42 -2.29 11.03
C THR A 160 35.16 -3.27 12.17
N SER A 161 34.85 -4.51 11.81
CA SER A 161 35.17 -5.65 12.66
C SER A 161 36.66 -5.55 12.96
N ASP A 162 37.00 -5.23 14.21
CA ASP A 162 38.35 -5.43 14.69
C ASP A 162 38.36 -6.50 15.77
N SER A 163 39.45 -7.25 15.74
CA SER A 163 39.63 -8.58 16.30
C SER A 163 39.66 -8.59 17.82
N VAL A 164 39.16 -9.68 18.41
CA VAL A 164 39.62 -10.12 19.73
C VAL A 164 40.39 -11.42 19.56
N ARG A 165 41.73 -11.33 19.62
CA ARG A 165 42.60 -12.42 20.05
C ARG A 165 42.90 -12.21 21.54
N PRO A 166 42.81 -13.25 22.39
CA PRO A 166 43.42 -13.21 23.71
C PRO A 166 44.74 -14.01 23.71
N GLU A 167 45.85 -13.33 23.98
CA GLU A 167 46.96 -13.90 24.79
C GLU A 167 46.76 -13.30 26.20
N GLY A 168 46.99 -13.94 27.34
CA GLY A 168 47.52 -15.23 27.74
C GLY A 168 47.72 -15.12 29.26
N SER A 169 47.68 -16.23 29.98
CA SER A 169 48.28 -16.40 31.32
C SER A 169 48.63 -17.85 31.50
#